data_AF-A0A165I4L0-F1
#
_entry.id   AF-A0A165I4L0-F1
#
_cell.length_a   1.000
_cell.length_b   1.000
_cell.length_c   1.000
_cell.angle_alpha   90.00
_cell.angle_beta   90.00
_cell.angle_gamma   90.00
#
_symmetry.space_group_name_H-M   'P 1'
#
loop_
_entity.id
_entity.type
_entity.pdbx_description
1 polymer ?
#
loop_
_entity_poly.entity_id
_entity_poly.type
_entity_poly.pdbx_seq_one_letter_code
_entity_poly.pdbx_strand_id
1 'polypeptide(L)'
;MKIATEEELAGHHAATVRGAIEGAFAGFAISVPASLWMHRRWPAYRALPIQLKVLGVIFVVAPLYAIQAERRGIEFDESTWTGAGKRELERSRAAKASRWNRLDTQAKLKEWAISNQYKIIVGSWATSMAIATVVVMRNKHQTAPQKIVQARMWAQGLTIGVLIAAGILTQASRKEAHKHREDDHTWKNMVEEYQKEEQLSSQAKISHVLPAAAAAHPSS
;
A
#
# COMPACT_ATOMS: atom_id res chain seq x y z
N MET A 1 16.12 -6.26 -21.17
CA MET A 1 15.75 -6.35 -19.75
C MET A 1 17.04 -6.37 -18.94
N LYS A 2 17.26 -5.41 -18.03
CA LYS A 2 18.34 -5.54 -17.04
C LYS A 2 17.93 -6.64 -16.06
N ILE A 3 18.74 -7.68 -15.95
CA ILE A 3 18.62 -8.68 -14.89
C ILE A 3 19.05 -7.97 -13.61
N ALA A 4 18.24 -8.08 -12.54
CA ALA A 4 18.59 -7.48 -11.25
C ALA A 4 19.96 -8.01 -10.81
N THR A 5 20.83 -7.09 -10.39
CA THR A 5 22.15 -7.48 -9.89
C THR A 5 22.02 -8.22 -8.56
N GLU A 6 22.95 -9.12 -8.25
CA GLU A 6 22.92 -9.83 -6.96
C GLU A 6 22.97 -8.86 -5.77
N GLU A 7 23.67 -7.72 -5.93
CA GLU A 7 23.72 -6.65 -4.93
C GLU A 7 22.36 -5.96 -4.71
N GLU A 8 21.61 -5.69 -5.78
CA GLU A 8 20.24 -5.12 -5.67
C GLU A 8 19.28 -6.10 -4.99
N LEU A 9 19.37 -7.39 -5.31
CA LEU A 9 18.55 -8.43 -4.68
C LEU A 9 18.88 -8.58 -3.18
N ALA A 10 20.17 -8.57 -2.83
CA ALA A 10 20.62 -8.62 -1.44
C ALA A 10 20.17 -7.36 -0.66
N GLY A 11 20.26 -6.18 -1.29
CA GLY A 11 19.79 -4.91 -0.72
C GLY A 11 18.28 -4.90 -0.48
N HIS A 12 17.49 -5.34 -1.45
CA HIS A 12 16.03 -5.45 -1.31
C HIS A 12 15.65 -6.46 -0.22
N HIS A 13 16.34 -7.61 -0.16
CA HIS A 13 16.13 -8.60 0.90
C HIS A 13 16.45 -8.03 2.29
N ALA A 14 17.58 -7.33 2.44
CA ALA A 14 17.94 -6.69 3.70
C ALA A 14 16.92 -5.63 4.13
N ALA A 15 16.43 -4.80 3.20
CA ALA A 15 15.41 -3.80 3.46
C ALA A 15 14.07 -4.45 3.89
N THR A 16 13.66 -5.52 3.21
CA THR A 16 12.46 -6.29 3.53
C THR A 16 12.55 -6.92 4.92
N VAL A 17 13.68 -7.57 5.24
CA VAL A 17 13.92 -8.18 6.56
C VAL A 17 13.90 -7.11 7.66
N ARG A 18 14.52 -5.95 7.42
CA ARG A 18 14.47 -4.83 8.36
C ARG A 18 13.03 -4.37 8.59
N GLY A 19 12.24 -4.21 7.53
CA GLY A 19 10.82 -3.87 7.63
C GLY A 19 10.03 -4.90 8.43
N ALA A 20 10.26 -6.19 8.17
CA ALA A 20 9.68 -7.31 8.90
C ALA A 20 9.96 -7.23 10.41
N ILE A 21 11.22 -7.00 10.80
CA ILE A 21 11.63 -6.89 12.21
C ILE A 21 10.95 -5.68 12.87
N GLU A 22 10.96 -4.52 12.21
CA GLU A 22 10.30 -3.32 12.72
C GLU A 22 8.80 -3.51 12.89
N GLY A 23 8.13 -4.15 11.93
CA GLY A 23 6.71 -4.47 11.99
C GLY A 23 6.36 -5.45 13.10
N ALA A 24 7.17 -6.50 13.27
CA ALA A 24 7.00 -7.46 14.36
C ALA A 24 7.19 -6.79 15.72
N PHE A 25 8.24 -5.99 15.88
CA PHE A 25 8.50 -5.26 17.12
C PHE A 25 7.38 -4.29 17.47
N ALA A 26 6.93 -3.48 16.51
CA ALA A 26 5.78 -2.60 16.68
C ALA A 26 4.51 -3.38 17.05
N GLY A 27 4.27 -4.50 16.40
CA GLY A 27 3.14 -5.38 16.69
C GLY A 27 3.17 -5.92 18.12
N PHE A 28 4.31 -6.42 18.59
CA PHE A 28 4.46 -6.89 19.96
C PHE A 28 4.35 -5.76 20.99
N ALA A 29 4.95 -4.61 20.70
CA ALA A 29 4.89 -3.42 21.55
C ALA A 29 3.46 -2.92 21.77
N ILE A 30 2.54 -3.13 20.81
CA ILE A 30 1.12 -2.78 20.95
C ILE A 30 0.32 -3.93 21.58
N SER A 31 0.46 -5.14 21.05
CA SER A 31 -0.42 -6.27 21.37
C SER A 31 -0.17 -6.87 22.76
N VAL A 32 1.08 -6.92 23.23
CA VAL A 32 1.42 -7.49 24.54
C VAL A 32 0.89 -6.59 25.67
N PRO A 33 1.14 -5.27 25.70
CA PRO A 33 0.55 -4.39 26.71
C PRO A 33 -0.98 -4.39 26.66
N ALA A 34 -1.58 -4.41 25.47
CA ALA A 34 -3.03 -4.50 25.32
C ALA A 34 -3.59 -5.79 25.92
N SER A 35 -2.93 -6.94 25.67
CA SER A 35 -3.30 -8.23 26.25
C SER A 35 -3.20 -8.22 27.78
N LEU A 36 -2.11 -7.68 28.34
CA LEU A 36 -1.92 -7.55 29.78
C LEU A 36 -2.98 -6.63 30.43
N TRP A 37 -3.32 -5.53 29.76
CA TRP A 37 -4.36 -4.60 30.22
C TRP A 37 -5.74 -5.27 30.21
N MET A 38 -6.11 -5.95 29.12
CA MET A 38 -7.36 -6.71 29.04
C MET A 38 -7.44 -7.82 30.09
N HIS A 39 -6.32 -8.50 30.36
CA HIS A 39 -6.24 -9.54 31.40
C HIS A 39 -6.56 -9.00 32.80
N ARG A 40 -6.15 -7.76 33.11
CA ARG A 40 -6.44 -7.10 34.39
C ARG A 40 -7.87 -6.58 34.47
N ARG A 41 -8.40 -5.99 33.39
CA ARG A 41 -9.67 -5.25 33.43
C ARG A 41 -10.91 -6.11 33.17
N TRP A 42 -10.79 -7.17 32.36
CA TRP A 42 -11.94 -7.93 31.85
C TRP A 42 -11.94 -9.40 32.32
N PRO A 43 -12.89 -9.78 33.20
CA PRO A 43 -13.00 -11.16 33.69
C PRO A 43 -13.15 -12.20 32.58
N ALA A 44 -13.88 -11.87 31.51
CA ALA A 44 -14.06 -12.72 30.34
C ALA A 44 -12.73 -12.99 29.62
N TYR A 45 -11.86 -11.98 29.50
CA TYR A 45 -10.55 -12.16 28.87
C TYR A 45 -9.60 -12.97 29.75
N ARG A 46 -9.69 -12.81 31.08
CA ARG A 46 -8.92 -13.59 32.04
C ARG A 46 -9.21 -15.08 31.93
N ALA A 47 -10.49 -15.45 31.76
CA ALA A 47 -10.95 -16.82 31.60
C ALA A 47 -10.57 -17.49 30.26
N LEU A 48 -10.09 -16.72 29.26
CA LEU A 48 -9.67 -17.29 27.98
C LEU A 48 -8.42 -18.18 28.15
N PRO A 49 -8.36 -19.32 27.46
CA PRO A 49 -7.17 -20.16 27.41
C PRO A 49 -6.01 -19.43 26.74
N ILE A 50 -4.77 -19.79 27.08
CA ILE A 50 -3.56 -19.10 26.63
C ILE A 50 -3.43 -19.07 25.10
N GLN A 51 -3.89 -20.12 24.43
CA GLN A 51 -3.87 -20.28 22.98
C GLN A 51 -4.67 -19.16 22.29
N LEU A 52 -5.86 -18.82 22.80
CA LEU A 52 -6.68 -17.75 22.23
C LEU A 52 -6.09 -16.36 22.50
N LYS A 53 -5.38 -16.18 23.63
CA LYS A 53 -4.66 -14.94 23.92
C LYS A 53 -3.50 -14.73 22.96
N VAL A 54 -2.69 -15.77 22.75
CA VAL A 54 -1.57 -15.76 21.78
C VAL A 54 -2.06 -15.56 20.36
N LEU A 55 -3.15 -16.24 19.97
CA LEU A 55 -3.78 -16.04 18.67
C LEU A 55 -4.18 -14.58 18.45
N GLY A 56 -4.75 -13.92 19.46
CA GLY A 56 -5.06 -12.49 19.40
C GLY A 56 -3.83 -11.61 19.17
N VAL A 57 -2.70 -11.94 19.79
CA VAL A 57 -1.41 -11.26 19.55
C VAL A 57 -0.94 -11.48 18.11
N ILE A 58 -0.99 -12.71 17.61
CA ILE A 58 -0.60 -13.06 16.23
C ILE A 58 -1.43 -12.28 15.21
N PHE A 59 -2.75 -12.14 15.43
CA PHE A 59 -3.63 -11.37 14.54
C PHE A 59 -3.26 -9.88 14.43
N VAL A 60 -2.51 -9.33 15.37
CA VAL A 60 -1.98 -7.95 15.29
C VAL A 60 -0.57 -7.94 14.70
N VAL A 61 0.28 -8.85 15.14
CA VAL A 61 1.70 -8.88 14.75
C VAL A 61 1.88 -9.28 13.28
N ALA A 62 1.20 -10.33 12.81
CA ALA A 62 1.41 -10.86 11.46
C ALA A 62 1.05 -9.86 10.35
N PRO A 63 -0.08 -9.13 10.40
CA PRO A 63 -0.36 -8.09 9.41
C PRO A 63 0.66 -6.93 9.46
N LEU A 64 1.06 -6.48 10.65
CA LEU A 64 2.04 -5.39 10.79
C LEU A 64 3.42 -5.78 10.27
N TYR A 65 3.84 -7.02 10.53
CA TYR A 65 5.03 -7.62 9.93
C TYR A 65 4.97 -7.55 8.40
N ALA A 66 3.89 -8.06 7.80
CA ALA A 66 3.76 -8.14 6.35
C ALA A 66 3.72 -6.75 5.70
N ILE A 67 2.94 -5.82 6.26
CA ILE A 67 2.81 -4.46 5.74
C ILE A 67 4.16 -3.72 5.81
N GLN A 68 4.90 -3.84 6.92
CA GLN A 68 6.18 -3.14 7.06
C GLN A 68 7.30 -3.76 6.21
N ALA A 69 7.31 -5.09 6.06
CA ALA A 69 8.24 -5.77 5.17
C ALA A 69 8.06 -5.27 3.72
N GLU A 70 6.82 -5.28 3.23
CA GLU A 70 6.48 -4.79 1.89
C GLU A 70 6.83 -3.31 1.71
N ARG A 71 6.45 -2.46 2.69
CA ARG A 71 6.70 -1.02 2.62
C ARG A 71 8.18 -0.69 2.46
N ARG A 72 9.06 -1.42 3.17
CA ARG A 72 10.51 -1.21 3.11
C ARG A 72 11.16 -1.80 1.86
N GLY A 73 10.60 -2.88 1.31
CA GLY A 73 11.00 -3.40 -0.01
C GLY A 73 10.74 -2.35 -1.10
N ILE A 74 9.51 -1.83 -1.14
CA ILE A 74 9.12 -0.78 -2.10
C ILE A 74 9.98 0.49 -1.92
N GLU A 75 10.24 0.92 -0.68
CA GLU A 75 11.07 2.09 -0.39
C GLU A 75 12.51 1.92 -0.91
N PHE A 76 13.07 0.70 -0.81
CA PHE A 76 14.38 0.39 -1.38
C PHE A 76 14.37 0.40 -2.91
N ASP A 77 13.37 -0.20 -3.54
CA ASP A 77 13.21 -0.20 -5.00
C ASP A 77 13.09 1.24 -5.54
N GLU A 78 12.26 2.08 -4.91
CA GLU A 78 12.12 3.49 -5.27
C GLU A 78 13.45 4.26 -5.15
N SER A 79 14.28 3.92 -4.16
CA SER A 79 15.58 4.57 -3.94
C SER A 79 16.63 4.20 -4.99
N THR A 80 16.48 3.02 -5.60
CA THR A 80 17.43 2.46 -6.59
C THR A 80 17.06 2.86 -8.02
N TRP A 81 15.84 3.33 -8.26
CA TRP A 81 15.45 3.84 -9.59
C TRP A 81 16.27 5.06 -10.02
N THR A 82 17.03 4.90 -11.11
CA THR A 82 17.81 5.97 -11.77
C THR A 82 17.36 6.20 -13.22
N GLY A 83 17.52 7.43 -13.74
CA GLY A 83 17.32 7.75 -15.15
C GLY A 83 15.88 8.03 -15.58
N ALA A 84 15.55 7.65 -16.82
CA ALA A 84 14.28 7.89 -17.48
C ALA A 84 13.03 7.46 -16.69
N GLY A 85 13.05 6.27 -16.06
CA GLY A 85 11.90 5.74 -15.32
C GLY A 85 11.50 6.58 -14.10
N LYS A 86 12.48 7.12 -13.37
CA LYS A 86 12.21 8.00 -12.22
C LYS A 86 11.66 9.34 -12.66
N ARG A 87 12.20 9.90 -13.75
CA ARG A 87 11.75 11.19 -14.32
C ARG A 87 10.31 11.14 -14.80
N GLU A 88 9.91 10.06 -15.47
CA GLU A 88 8.53 9.91 -15.93
C GLU A 88 7.56 9.67 -14.75
N LEU A 89 7.99 8.91 -13.73
CA LEU A 89 7.21 8.76 -12.49
C LEU A 89 7.00 10.11 -11.79
N GLU A 90 8.03 10.94 -11.69
CA GLU A 90 7.96 12.30 -11.14
C GLU A 90 7.05 13.21 -11.97
N ARG A 91 7.14 13.17 -13.31
CA ARG A 91 6.22 13.90 -14.19
C ARG A 91 4.78 13.47 -13.99
N SER A 92 4.53 12.15 -13.92
CA SER A 92 3.19 11.60 -13.67
C SER A 92 2.66 12.02 -12.30
N ARG A 93 3.50 11.98 -11.25
CA ARG A 93 3.17 12.48 -9.90
C ARG A 93 2.84 13.98 -9.93
N ALA A 94 3.63 14.80 -10.61
CA ALA A 94 3.40 16.24 -10.75
C ALA A 94 2.11 16.56 -11.53
N ALA A 95 1.84 15.83 -12.62
CA ALA A 95 0.61 15.96 -13.39
C ALA A 95 -0.62 15.57 -12.57
N LYS A 96 -0.53 14.48 -11.80
CA LYS A 96 -1.59 14.07 -10.85
C LYS A 96 -1.80 15.12 -9.76
N ALA A 97 -0.74 15.66 -9.17
CA ALA A 97 -0.84 16.72 -8.15
C ALA A 97 -1.46 18.01 -8.70
N SER A 98 -1.06 18.43 -9.91
CA SER A 98 -1.65 19.59 -10.58
C SER A 98 -3.14 19.39 -10.89
N ARG A 99 -3.51 18.21 -11.41
CA ARG A 99 -4.91 17.82 -11.63
C ARG A 99 -5.69 17.84 -10.32
N TRP A 100 -5.16 17.19 -9.28
CA TRP A 100 -5.75 17.16 -7.94
C TRP A 100 -6.03 18.57 -7.41
N ASN A 101 -5.07 19.48 -7.54
CA ASN A 101 -5.23 20.86 -7.06
C ASN A 101 -6.35 21.62 -7.78
N ARG A 102 -6.62 21.29 -9.05
CA ARG A 102 -7.69 21.88 -9.86
C ARG A 102 -9.08 21.31 -9.57
N LEU A 103 -9.17 20.20 -8.84
CA LEU A 103 -10.46 19.58 -8.51
C LEU A 103 -11.17 20.35 -7.39
N ASP A 104 -12.48 20.44 -7.53
CA ASP A 104 -13.37 20.87 -6.46
C ASP A 104 -13.38 19.87 -5.29
N THR A 105 -13.78 20.32 -4.11
CA THR A 105 -13.79 19.54 -2.86
C THR A 105 -14.59 18.24 -2.98
N GLN A 106 -15.74 18.26 -3.67
CA GLN A 106 -16.54 17.05 -3.88
C GLN A 106 -15.83 16.05 -4.80
N ALA A 107 -15.19 16.55 -5.87
CA ALA A 107 -14.44 15.73 -6.81
C ALA A 107 -13.19 15.12 -6.14
N LYS A 108 -12.47 15.88 -5.31
CA LYS A 108 -11.35 15.40 -4.49
C LYS A 108 -11.79 14.26 -3.57
N LEU A 109 -12.90 14.42 -2.85
CA LEU A 109 -13.40 13.37 -1.96
C LEU A 109 -13.74 12.09 -2.73
N LYS A 110 -14.38 12.23 -3.90
CA LYS A 110 -14.72 11.09 -4.76
C LYS A 110 -13.46 10.36 -5.25
N GLU A 111 -12.47 11.08 -5.76
CA GLU A 111 -11.22 10.48 -6.25
C GLU A 111 -10.40 9.86 -5.12
N TRP A 112 -10.38 10.47 -3.93
CA TRP A 112 -9.81 9.87 -2.73
C TRP A 112 -10.51 8.56 -2.35
N ALA A 113 -11.84 8.54 -2.40
CA ALA A 113 -12.62 7.37 -2.04
C ALA A 113 -12.39 6.20 -3.02
N ILE A 114 -12.29 6.50 -4.32
CA ILE A 114 -12.01 5.50 -5.36
C ILE A 114 -10.58 4.94 -5.22
N SER A 115 -9.59 5.83 -5.04
CA SER A 115 -8.18 5.42 -4.89
C SER A 115 -7.93 4.64 -3.59
N ASN A 116 -8.74 4.85 -2.55
CA ASN A 116 -8.66 4.14 -1.27
C ASN A 116 -9.81 3.15 -1.05
N GLN A 117 -10.50 2.72 -2.11
CA GLN A 117 -11.71 1.88 -2.03
C GLN A 117 -11.52 0.66 -1.12
N TYR A 118 -10.40 -0.05 -1.25
CA TYR A 118 -10.11 -1.24 -0.45
C TYR A 118 -9.90 -0.91 1.02
N LYS A 119 -9.23 0.21 1.33
CA LYS A 119 -9.04 0.67 2.72
C LYS A 119 -10.38 1.05 3.35
N ILE A 120 -11.28 1.67 2.58
CA ILE A 120 -12.62 2.04 3.05
C ILE A 120 -13.47 0.78 3.28
N ILE A 121 -13.44 -0.18 2.36
CA ILE A 121 -14.17 -1.45 2.50
C ILE A 121 -13.71 -2.18 3.76
N VAL A 122 -12.39 -2.38 3.92
CA VAL A 122 -11.83 -3.09 5.08
C VAL A 122 -12.05 -2.30 6.37
N GLY A 123 -11.88 -0.98 6.35
CA GLY A 123 -12.09 -0.11 7.50
C GLY A 123 -13.55 -0.07 7.96
N SER A 124 -14.49 0.04 7.01
CA SER A 124 -15.93 0.00 7.31
C SER A 124 -16.36 -1.37 7.83
N TRP A 125 -15.85 -2.46 7.26
CA TRP A 125 -16.06 -3.82 7.78
C TRP A 125 -15.57 -3.93 9.24
N ALA A 126 -14.32 -3.58 9.51
CA ALA A 126 -13.74 -3.67 10.85
C ALA A 126 -14.52 -2.79 11.85
N THR A 127 -14.90 -1.59 11.43
CA THR A 127 -15.71 -0.66 12.25
C THR A 127 -17.08 -1.25 12.54
N SER A 128 -17.76 -1.81 11.55
CA SER A 128 -19.08 -2.44 11.72
C SER A 128 -19.01 -3.66 12.66
N MET A 129 -17.96 -4.47 12.56
CA MET A 129 -17.72 -5.58 13.48
C MET A 129 -17.48 -5.10 14.91
N ALA A 130 -16.69 -4.03 15.09
CA ALA A 130 -16.44 -3.44 16.40
C ALA A 130 -17.74 -2.90 17.03
N ILE A 131 -18.55 -2.15 16.26
CA ILE A 131 -19.85 -1.66 16.70
C ILE A 131 -20.77 -2.81 17.08
N ALA A 132 -20.91 -3.82 16.21
CA ALA A 132 -21.75 -4.99 16.48
C ALA A 132 -21.30 -5.72 17.76
N THR A 133 -19.99 -5.84 17.97
CA THR A 133 -19.44 -6.45 19.20
C THR A 133 -19.81 -5.66 20.44
N VAL A 134 -19.68 -4.32 20.42
CA VAL A 134 -20.07 -3.47 21.55
C VAL A 134 -21.58 -3.59 21.83
N VAL A 135 -22.41 -3.60 20.79
CA VAL A 135 -23.86 -3.76 20.92
C VAL A 135 -24.21 -5.10 21.57
N VAL A 136 -23.63 -6.21 21.10
CA VAL A 136 -23.86 -7.56 21.65
C VAL A 136 -23.35 -7.66 23.10
N MET A 137 -22.17 -7.09 23.39
CA MET A 137 -21.59 -7.13 24.74
C MET A 137 -22.41 -6.31 25.75
N ARG A 138 -22.96 -5.17 25.33
CA ARG A 138 -23.77 -4.26 26.19
C ARG A 138 -25.13 -4.85 26.56
N ASN A 139 -25.65 -5.85 25.83
CA ASN A 139 -26.92 -6.46 26.17
C ASN A 139 -26.81 -7.30 27.47
N LYS A 140 -27.45 -6.83 28.55
CA LYS A 140 -27.44 -7.48 29.87
C LYS A 140 -28.42 -8.67 29.99
N HIS A 141 -29.36 -8.81 29.06
CA HIS A 141 -30.43 -9.81 29.11
C HIS A 141 -30.06 -11.13 28.43
N GLN A 142 -28.83 -11.29 27.95
CA GLN A 142 -28.36 -12.48 27.24
C GLN A 142 -27.25 -13.20 27.99
N THR A 143 -27.34 -14.52 28.01
CA THR A 143 -26.29 -15.39 28.54
C THR A 143 -25.06 -15.39 27.63
N ALA A 144 -23.89 -15.75 28.16
CA ALA A 144 -22.64 -15.78 27.38
C ALA A 144 -22.72 -16.68 26.12
N PRO A 145 -23.33 -17.88 26.16
CA PRO A 145 -23.50 -18.70 24.95
C PRO A 145 -24.36 -18.02 23.87
N GLN A 146 -25.44 -17.33 24.27
CA GLN A 146 -26.31 -16.62 23.33
C GLN A 146 -25.56 -15.49 22.62
N LYS A 147 -24.72 -14.73 23.34
CA LYS A 147 -23.88 -13.69 22.75
C LYS A 147 -22.92 -14.24 21.70
N ILE A 148 -22.36 -15.43 21.91
CA ILE A 148 -21.47 -16.08 20.94
C ILE A 148 -22.23 -16.43 19.66
N VAL A 149 -23.43 -17.02 19.78
CA VAL A 149 -24.26 -17.36 18.61
C VAL A 149 -24.62 -16.09 17.83
N GLN A 150 -25.02 -15.02 18.52
CA GLN A 150 -25.32 -13.75 17.87
C GLN A 150 -24.10 -13.13 17.19
N ALA A 151 -22.94 -13.14 17.84
CA ALA A 151 -21.71 -12.64 17.25
C ALA A 151 -21.38 -13.35 15.92
N ARG A 152 -21.61 -14.67 15.83
CA ARG A 152 -21.41 -15.43 14.59
C ARG A 152 -22.39 -15.00 13.50
N MET A 153 -23.67 -14.79 13.82
CA MET A 153 -24.66 -14.32 12.85
C MET A 153 -24.34 -12.91 12.33
N TRP A 154 -23.95 -11.99 13.23
CA TRP A 154 -23.48 -10.66 12.84
C TRP A 154 -22.25 -10.72 11.95
N ALA A 155 -21.24 -11.53 12.31
CA ALA A 155 -20.04 -11.67 11.50
C ALA A 155 -20.35 -12.17 10.08
N GLN A 156 -21.22 -13.18 9.95
CA GLN A 156 -21.65 -13.71 8.66
C GLN A 156 -22.40 -12.65 7.84
N GLY A 157 -23.41 -12.00 8.42
CA GLY A 157 -24.20 -10.98 7.73
C GLY A 157 -23.38 -9.76 7.29
N LEU A 158 -22.51 -9.26 8.17
CA LEU A 158 -21.62 -8.13 7.86
C LEU A 158 -20.62 -8.48 6.75
N THR A 159 -20.09 -9.70 6.75
CA THR A 159 -19.16 -10.15 5.69
C THR A 159 -19.87 -10.18 4.34
N ILE A 160 -21.07 -10.76 4.26
CA ILE A 160 -21.87 -10.77 3.03
C ILE A 160 -22.19 -9.35 2.56
N GLY A 161 -22.64 -8.48 3.48
CA GLY A 161 -22.93 -7.08 3.16
C GLY A 161 -21.72 -6.34 2.60
N VAL A 162 -20.54 -6.57 3.18
CA VAL A 162 -19.28 -5.99 2.73
C VAL A 162 -18.85 -6.52 1.36
N LEU A 163 -19.03 -7.81 1.08
CA LEU A 163 -18.75 -8.37 -0.25
C LEU A 163 -19.66 -7.75 -1.32
N ILE A 164 -20.94 -7.56 -1.03
CA ILE A 164 -21.88 -6.89 -1.92
C ILE A 164 -21.46 -5.44 -2.15
N ALA A 165 -21.17 -4.69 -1.08
CA ALA A 165 -20.72 -3.31 -1.16
C ALA A 165 -19.41 -3.17 -1.96
N ALA A 166 -18.45 -4.07 -1.71
CA ALA A 166 -17.19 -4.15 -2.44
C ALA A 166 -17.42 -4.43 -3.92
N GLY A 167 -18.33 -5.35 -4.27
CA GLY A 167 -18.70 -5.65 -5.65
C GLY A 167 -19.29 -4.44 -6.37
N ILE A 168 -20.22 -3.73 -5.73
CA ILE A 168 -20.82 -2.50 -6.27
C ILE A 168 -19.75 -1.42 -6.48
N LEU A 169 -18.88 -1.19 -5.48
CA LEU A 169 -17.83 -0.17 -5.56
C LEU A 169 -16.76 -0.52 -6.60
N THR A 170 -16.40 -1.80 -6.71
CA THR A 170 -15.45 -2.27 -7.75
C THR A 170 -16.06 -2.08 -9.13
N GLN A 171 -17.34 -2.39 -9.32
CA GLN A 171 -18.01 -2.21 -10.60
C GLN A 171 -18.14 -0.73 -10.99
N ALA A 172 -18.45 0.15 -10.02
CA ALA A 172 -18.47 1.59 -10.22
C ALA A 172 -17.08 2.11 -10.62
N SER A 173 -16.04 1.68 -9.89
CA SER A 173 -14.64 2.04 -10.17
C SER A 173 -14.20 1.56 -11.56
N ARG A 174 -14.58 0.34 -11.97
CA ARG A 174 -14.31 -0.16 -13.33
C ARG A 174 -14.97 0.71 -14.40
N LYS A 175 -16.25 1.07 -14.23
CA LYS A 175 -16.94 1.96 -15.19
C LYS A 175 -16.27 3.32 -15.30
N GLU A 176 -15.77 3.86 -14.21
CA GLU A 176 -15.06 5.15 -14.19
C GLU A 176 -13.67 5.02 -14.84
N ALA A 177 -12.93 3.95 -14.54
CA ALA A 177 -11.66 3.63 -15.20
C ALA A 177 -11.82 3.43 -16.72
N HIS A 178 -12.91 2.81 -17.17
CA HIS A 178 -13.21 2.67 -18.60
C HIS A 178 -13.47 4.02 -19.29
N LYS A 179 -14.04 5.01 -18.59
CA LYS A 179 -14.27 6.36 -19.15
C LYS A 179 -13.00 7.20 -19.25
N HIS A 180 -12.04 6.97 -18.35
CA HIS A 180 -10.75 7.69 -18.29
C HIS A 180 -9.59 6.90 -18.91
N ARG A 181 -9.88 5.81 -19.63
CA ARG A 181 -8.92 5.06 -20.42
C ARG A 181 -8.60 5.83 -21.71
N GLU A 182 -8.08 7.04 -21.59
CA GLU A 182 -7.30 7.64 -22.68
C GLU A 182 -6.08 6.74 -22.89
N ASP A 183 -5.71 6.51 -24.15
CA ASP A 183 -4.69 5.57 -24.59
C ASP A 183 -3.43 5.66 -23.71
N ASP A 184 -3.29 4.69 -22.80
CA ASP A 184 -2.23 4.68 -21.81
C ASP A 184 -0.91 4.26 -22.48
N HIS A 185 -0.35 5.20 -23.23
CA HIS A 185 0.92 5.14 -23.90
C HIS A 185 2.08 5.36 -22.91
N THR A 186 1.87 5.18 -21.60
CA THR A 186 2.94 5.30 -20.59
C THR A 186 4.15 4.42 -20.94
N TRP A 187 3.94 3.23 -21.51
CA TRP A 187 5.02 2.38 -22.01
C TRP A 187 5.75 3.01 -23.21
N LYS A 188 5.02 3.69 -24.12
CA LYS A 188 5.58 4.36 -25.29
C LYS A 188 6.40 5.58 -24.85
N ASN A 189 5.90 6.38 -23.92
CA ASN A 189 6.63 7.50 -23.32
C ASN A 189 7.92 7.01 -22.64
N MET A 190 7.85 5.89 -21.94
CA MET A 190 9.01 5.29 -21.29
C MET A 190 10.05 4.82 -22.31
N VAL A 191 9.62 4.18 -23.41
CA VAL A 191 10.51 3.78 -24.52
C VAL A 191 11.14 4.99 -25.20
N GLU A 192 10.37 6.04 -25.48
CA GLU A 192 10.88 7.29 -26.08
C GLU A 192 11.92 7.97 -25.19
N GLU A 193 11.73 7.94 -23.87
CA GLU A 193 12.67 8.55 -22.93
C GLU A 193 13.97 7.72 -22.79
N TYR A 194 13.87 6.37 -22.80
CA TYR A 194 15.05 5.50 -22.90
C TYR A 194 15.84 5.73 -24.20
N GLN A 195 15.16 5.87 -25.33
CA GLN A 195 15.81 6.15 -26.62
C GLN A 195 16.54 7.49 -26.61
N LYS A 196 15.96 8.54 -25.98
CA LYS A 196 16.63 9.83 -25.80
C LYS A 196 17.88 9.72 -24.94
N GLU A 197 17.85 8.97 -23.84
CA GLU A 197 19.05 8.75 -23.01
C GLU A 197 20.15 8.01 -23.77
N GLU A 198 19.81 6.98 -24.56
CA GLU A 198 20.78 6.27 -25.40
C GLU A 198 21.41 7.18 -26.45
N GLN A 199 20.61 8.03 -27.12
CA GLN A 199 21.09 9.00 -28.10
C GLN A 199 22.03 10.03 -27.48
N LEU A 200 21.65 10.62 -26.33
CA LEU A 200 22.50 11.56 -25.59
C LEU A 200 23.81 10.91 -25.12
N SER A 201 23.75 9.68 -24.63
CA SER A 201 24.95 8.93 -24.22
C SER A 201 25.87 8.60 -25.40
N SER A 202 25.30 8.32 -26.57
CA SER A 202 26.04 8.06 -27.80
C SER A 202 26.70 9.34 -28.33
N GLN A 203 25.99 10.47 -28.31
CA GLN A 203 26.55 11.79 -28.64
C GLN A 203 27.66 12.22 -27.67
N ALA A 204 27.49 11.98 -26.37
CA ALA A 204 28.51 12.25 -25.36
C ALA A 204 29.77 11.39 -25.57
N LYS A 205 29.61 10.12 -25.94
CA LYS A 205 30.75 9.25 -26.31
C LYS A 205 31.45 9.73 -27.57
N ILE A 206 30.70 10.12 -28.61
CA ILE A 206 31.27 10.62 -29.87
C ILE A 206 32.05 11.92 -29.66
N SER A 207 31.50 12.86 -28.86
CA SER A 207 32.18 14.12 -28.53
C SER A 207 33.41 13.93 -27.64
N HIS A 208 33.43 12.92 -26.77
CA HIS A 208 34.62 12.57 -25.98
C HIS A 208 35.72 11.88 -26.84
N VAL A 209 35.35 11.15 -27.90
CA VAL A 209 36.31 10.51 -28.81
C VAL A 209 36.93 11.53 -29.80
N LEU A 210 36.27 12.67 -30.03
CA LEU A 210 36.76 13.77 -30.86
C LEU A 210 37.11 15.00 -30.01
N PRO A 211 38.25 15.04 -29.31
CA PRO A 211 38.68 16.30 -28.69
C PRO A 211 39.10 17.27 -29.81
N ALA A 212 38.34 18.34 -29.96
CA ALA A 212 38.75 19.61 -30.56
C ALA A 212 39.40 19.61 -31.97
N ALA A 213 38.86 18.87 -32.94
CA ALA A 213 39.27 19.05 -34.35
C ALA A 213 38.77 20.39 -34.99
N ALA A 214 38.02 21.22 -34.24
CA ALA A 214 37.42 22.45 -34.76
C ALA A 214 38.12 23.75 -34.32
N ALA A 215 39.28 23.69 -33.68
CA ALA A 215 40.04 24.89 -33.27
C ALA A 215 41.12 25.33 -34.28
N ALA A 216 41.09 24.85 -35.52
CA ALA A 216 42.02 25.26 -36.57
C ALA A 216 41.28 25.66 -37.85
N HIS A 217 40.86 26.91 -37.91
CA HIS A 217 40.51 27.65 -39.11
C HIS A 217 41.02 29.09 -38.91
N PRO A 218 41.23 29.88 -39.97
CA PRO A 218 42.22 29.73 -41.03
C PRO A 218 43.08 31.02 -41.12
N SER A 219 44.35 30.94 -41.52
CA SER A 219 45.06 32.17 -41.87
C SER A 219 46.19 31.96 -42.88
N SER A 220 46.04 32.69 -43.99
CA SER A 220 47.05 33.06 -45.01
C SER A 220 47.36 32.00 -46.06
#